data_AF-A0A813TI02-F1
#
_entry.id   AF-A0A813TI02-F1
#
_cell.length_a   1.000
_cell.length_b   1.000
_cell.length_c   1.000
_cell.angle_alpha   90.00
_cell.angle_beta   90.00
_cell.angle_gamma   90.00
#
_symmetry.space_group_name_H-M   'P 1'
#
loop_
_entity.id
_entity.type
_entity.pdbx_description
1 polymer ?
#
loop_
_entity_poly.entity_id
_entity_poly.type
_entity_poly.pdbx_seq_one_letter_code
_entity_poly.pdbx_strand_id
1 'polypeptide(L)'
;MVWFNIFFHCIVINVINSFASKYGLASEKGTVLGIFRSLQALARAIGPLIASFAYWSIGEQPTYVFGGLLLLCPVFILIDVQQRFKRMRLMPTILVSEVKDD
;
A
#
# COMPACT_ATOMS: atom_id res chain seq x y z
N MET A 1 3.21 14.43 20.24
CA MET A 1 3.36 13.20 19.45
C MET A 1 2.06 12.71 18.80
N VAL A 2 0.91 12.73 19.50
CA VAL A 2 -0.39 12.23 18.99
C VAL A 2 -0.85 12.93 17.70
N TRP A 3 -0.70 14.26 17.62
CA TRP A 3 -1.05 15.06 16.43
C TRP A 3 -0.28 14.66 15.16
N PHE A 4 1.00 14.31 15.31
CA PHE A 4 1.82 13.85 14.19
C PHE A 4 1.32 12.50 13.68
N ASN A 5 1.05 11.56 14.58
CA ASN A 5 0.58 10.22 14.22
C ASN A 5 -0.77 10.25 13.46
N ILE A 6 -1.70 11.12 13.88
CA ILE A 6 -2.99 11.33 13.20
C ILE A 6 -2.77 11.87 11.78
N PHE A 7 -1.84 12.81 11.60
CA PHE A 7 -1.55 13.41 10.31
C PHE A 7 -1.05 12.37 9.29
N PHE A 8 -0.07 11.53 9.66
CA PHE A 8 0.41 10.45 8.80
C PHE A 8 -0.68 9.43 8.50
N HIS A 9 -1.46 9.05 9.50
CA HIS A 9 -2.55 8.09 9.34
C HIS A 9 -3.60 8.59 8.33
N CYS A 10 -4.03 9.85 8.47
CA CYS A 10 -4.98 10.47 7.56
C CYS A 10 -4.44 10.54 6.13
N ILE A 11 -3.17 10.91 5.93
CA ILE A 11 -2.57 11.00 4.58
C ILE A 11 -2.62 9.64 3.88
N VAL A 12 -2.18 8.58 4.55
CA VAL A 12 -2.12 7.23 3.96
C VAL A 12 -3.50 6.75 3.54
N ILE A 13 -4.51 6.88 4.41
CA ILE A 13 -5.88 6.47 4.08
C ILE A 13 -6.43 7.27 2.90
N ASN A 14 -6.18 8.58 2.87
CA ASN A 14 -6.69 9.45 1.81
C ASN A 14 -6.06 9.13 0.45
N VAL A 15 -4.76 8.84 0.40
CA VAL A 15 -4.08 8.43 -0.84
C VAL A 15 -4.63 7.09 -1.34
N ILE A 16 -4.79 6.09 -0.46
CA ILE A 16 -5.38 4.79 -0.81
C ILE A 16 -6.81 4.96 -1.33
N ASN A 17 -7.63 5.77 -0.66
CA ASN A 17 -9.00 6.07 -1.07
C ASN A 17 -9.04 6.79 -2.44
N SER A 18 -8.14 7.74 -2.66
CA SER A 18 -8.02 8.45 -3.94
C SER A 18 -7.57 7.53 -5.08
N PHE A 19 -6.67 6.59 -4.80
CA PHE A 19 -6.28 5.54 -5.76
C PHE A 19 -7.45 4.60 -6.06
N ALA A 20 -8.16 4.09 -5.05
CA ALA A 20 -9.35 3.25 -5.24
C ALA A 20 -10.43 3.98 -6.06
N SER A 21 -10.53 5.30 -5.91
CA SER A 21 -11.42 6.16 -6.71
C SER A 21 -11.00 6.24 -8.20
N LYS A 22 -9.74 6.02 -8.57
CA LYS A 22 -9.33 6.06 -9.98
C LYS A 22 -9.62 4.77 -10.76
N TYR A 23 -9.81 3.64 -10.09
CA TYR A 23 -9.94 2.32 -10.75
C TYR A 23 -11.39 1.82 -10.95
N GLY A 24 -12.43 2.57 -10.55
CA GLY A 24 -13.82 2.09 -10.61
C GLY A 24 -14.80 3.02 -11.33
N LEU A 25 -15.62 2.46 -12.24
CA LEU A 25 -16.82 3.09 -12.81
C LEU A 25 -17.71 3.61 -11.67
N ALA A 26 -18.26 4.82 -11.84
CA ALA A 26 -18.92 5.61 -10.79
C ALA A 26 -20.09 4.91 -10.04
N SER A 27 -20.65 3.82 -10.59
CA SER A 27 -21.81 3.11 -10.02
C SER A 27 -21.47 2.09 -8.92
N GLU A 28 -20.28 1.46 -8.95
CA GLU A 28 -19.90 0.43 -7.95
C GLU A 28 -18.84 0.92 -6.95
N LYS A 29 -18.41 2.17 -7.14
CA LYS A 29 -17.33 2.83 -6.41
C LYS A 29 -17.58 2.93 -4.91
N GLY A 30 -18.84 3.09 -4.50
CA GLY A 30 -19.25 3.11 -3.10
C GLY A 30 -19.08 1.76 -2.40
N THR A 31 -19.42 0.66 -3.07
CA THR A 31 -19.27 -0.71 -2.56
C THR A 31 -17.80 -1.09 -2.45
N VAL A 32 -17.00 -0.83 -3.50
CA VAL A 32 -15.56 -1.10 -3.50
C VAL A 32 -14.86 -0.29 -2.40
N LEU A 33 -15.19 1.00 -2.25
CA LEU A 33 -14.65 1.83 -1.19
C LEU A 33 -15.09 1.39 0.21
N GLY A 34 -16.33 0.90 0.35
CA GLY A 34 -16.84 0.30 1.57
C GLY A 34 -16.05 -0.93 1.99
N ILE A 35 -15.77 -1.84 1.03
CA ILE A 35 -14.95 -3.04 1.25
C ILE A 35 -13.52 -2.65 1.66
N PHE A 36 -12.91 -1.66 1.01
CA PHE A 36 -11.57 -1.20 1.41
C PHE A 36 -11.52 -0.59 2.82
N ARG A 37 -12.58 0.11 3.26
CA ARG A 37 -12.63 0.65 4.63
C ARG A 37 -12.87 -0.44 5.68
N SER A 38 -13.71 -1.42 5.41
CA SER A 38 -13.90 -2.56 6.31
C SER A 38 -12.64 -3.42 6.41
N LEU A 39 -11.91 -3.61 5.29
CA LEU A 39 -10.60 -4.30 5.29
C LEU A 39 -9.56 -3.58 6.17
N GLN A 40 -9.55 -2.24 6.16
CA GLN A 40 -8.67 -1.45 7.02
C GLN A 40 -9.03 -1.58 8.51
N ALA A 41 -10.32 -1.66 8.84
CA ALA A 41 -10.77 -1.92 10.21
C ALA A 41 -10.45 -3.35 10.64
N LEU A 42 -10.64 -4.32 9.74
CA LEU A 42 -10.31 -5.73 9.98
C LEU A 42 -8.81 -5.92 10.20
N ALA A 43 -7.96 -5.27 9.41
CA ALA A 43 -6.51 -5.29 9.60
C ALA A 43 -6.09 -4.80 11.00
N ARG A 44 -6.82 -3.80 11.55
CA ARG A 44 -6.59 -3.31 12.91
C ARG A 44 -7.04 -4.26 14.01
N ALA A 45 -8.04 -5.09 13.77
CA ALA A 45 -8.45 -6.12 14.71
C ALA A 45 -7.53 -7.35 14.64
N ILE A 46 -7.15 -7.76 13.42
CA ILE A 46 -6.33 -8.94 13.18
C ILE A 46 -4.86 -8.72 13.59
N GLY A 47 -4.31 -7.52 13.38
CA GLY A 47 -2.91 -7.21 13.71
C GLY A 47 -2.54 -7.52 15.17
N PRO A 48 -3.25 -6.97 16.17
CA PRO A 48 -3.01 -7.26 17.58
C PRO A 48 -3.28 -8.72 17.94
N LEU A 49 -4.28 -9.37 17.34
CA LEU A 49 -4.59 -10.79 17.58
C LEU A 49 -3.44 -11.69 17.17
N ILE A 50 -2.93 -11.53 15.95
CA ILE A 50 -1.79 -12.29 15.45
C ILE A 50 -0.52 -11.96 16.25
N ALA A 51 -0.29 -10.68 16.57
CA ALA A 51 0.85 -10.27 17.38
C ALA A 51 0.83 -10.89 18.78
N SER A 52 -0.36 -10.97 19.41
CA SER A 52 -0.54 -11.55 20.74
C SER A 52 -0.36 -13.07 20.71
N PHE A 53 -0.90 -13.73 19.68
CA PHE A 53 -0.74 -15.17 19.50
C PHE A 53 0.71 -15.58 19.19
N ALA A 54 1.40 -14.80 18.37
CA ALA A 54 2.82 -15.00 18.04
C ALA A 54 3.73 -14.78 19.27
N TYR A 55 3.44 -13.75 20.06
CA TYR A 55 4.16 -13.48 21.31
C TYR A 55 4.07 -14.66 22.27
N TRP A 56 2.89 -15.27 22.40
CA TRP A 56 2.67 -16.38 23.32
C TRP A 56 3.21 -17.72 22.81
N SER A 57 3.24 -17.95 21.48
CA SER A 57 3.67 -19.23 20.92
C SER A 57 5.18 -19.38 20.72
N ILE A 58 5.91 -18.29 20.43
CA ILE A 58 7.30 -18.40 19.92
C ILE A 58 8.29 -17.47 20.67
N GLY A 59 7.81 -16.57 21.54
CA GLY A 59 8.66 -15.65 22.32
C GLY A 59 8.95 -14.31 21.64
N GLU A 60 9.64 -13.40 22.33
CA GLU A 60 9.79 -11.99 21.93
C GLU A 60 10.55 -11.78 20.61
N GLN A 61 11.62 -12.54 20.35
CA GLN A 61 12.50 -12.34 19.18
C GLN A 61 11.79 -12.54 17.82
N PRO A 62 11.11 -13.67 17.55
CA PRO A 62 10.47 -13.89 16.25
C PRO A 62 9.30 -12.94 16.00
N THR A 63 8.61 -12.47 17.03
CA THR A 63 7.47 -11.53 16.91
C THR A 63 7.91 -10.20 16.31
N TYR A 64 9.06 -9.67 16.76
CA TYR A 64 9.63 -8.44 16.19
C TYR A 64 10.16 -8.64 14.77
N VAL A 65 10.81 -9.78 14.49
CA VAL A 65 11.29 -10.10 13.13
C VAL A 65 10.12 -10.21 12.16
N PHE A 66 9.02 -10.84 12.55
CA PHE A 66 7.83 -10.98 11.71
C PHE A 66 7.14 -9.64 11.46
N GLY A 67 7.02 -8.78 12.49
CA GLY A 67 6.51 -7.42 12.33
C GLY A 67 7.39 -6.57 11.41
N GLY A 68 8.71 -6.70 11.50
CA GLY A 68 9.67 -6.05 10.60
C GLY A 68 9.57 -6.55 9.16
N LEU A 69 9.39 -7.86 8.96
CA LEU A 69 9.18 -8.45 7.63
C LEU A 69 7.88 -7.96 6.99
N LEU A 70 6.82 -7.83 7.78
CA LEU A 70 5.53 -7.34 7.32
C LEU A 70 5.61 -5.88 6.80
N LEU A 71 6.46 -5.05 7.43
CA LEU A 71 6.72 -3.68 6.99
C LEU A 71 7.50 -3.60 5.67
N LEU A 72 8.25 -4.64 5.29
CA LEU A 72 8.93 -4.69 4.00
C LEU A 72 7.97 -4.99 2.84
N CYS A 73 6.86 -5.67 3.12
CA CYS A 73 5.86 -6.04 2.10
C CYS A 73 5.34 -4.84 1.26
N PRO A 74 4.89 -3.70 1.85
CA PRO A 74 4.50 -2.53 1.07
C PRO A 74 5.65 -1.88 0.29
N VAL A 75 6.89 -2.00 0.78
CA VAL A 75 8.08 -1.49 0.09
C VAL A 75 8.33 -2.27 -1.20
N PHE A 76 8.23 -3.61 -1.15
CA PHE A 76 8.37 -4.44 -2.36
C PHE A 76 7.30 -4.14 -3.41
N ILE A 77 6.04 -3.97 -2.98
CA ILE A 77 4.94 -3.60 -3.86
C ILE A 77 5.18 -2.22 -4.48
N LEU A 78 5.67 -1.25 -3.69
CA LEU A 78 5.97 0.09 -4.19
C LEU A 78 7.10 0.07 -5.22
N ILE A 79 8.14 -0.75 -5.02
CA ILE A 79 9.23 -0.91 -5.97
C ILE A 79 8.72 -1.51 -7.29
N ASP A 80 7.89 -2.55 -7.25
CA ASP A 80 7.32 -3.14 -8.47
C ASP A 80 6.44 -2.14 -9.23
N VAL A 81 5.58 -1.41 -8.51
CA VAL A 81 4.71 -0.38 -9.10
C VAL A 81 5.53 0.79 -9.67
N GLN A 82 6.58 1.23 -8.97
CA GLN A 82 7.50 2.26 -9.45
C GLN A 82 8.23 1.81 -10.72
N GLN A 83 8.66 0.54 -10.79
CA GLN A 83 9.33 -0.01 -11.96
C GLN A 83 8.40 -0.04 -13.17
N ARG A 84 7.15 -0.44 -12.99
CA ARG A 84 6.12 -0.41 -14.05
C ARG A 84 5.88 1.01 -14.55
N PHE A 85 5.82 1.99 -13.64
CA PHE A 85 5.63 3.39 -14.00
C PHE A 85 6.85 3.99 -14.72
N LYS A 86 8.06 3.67 -14.26
CA LYS A 86 9.32 4.09 -14.91
C LYS A 86 9.43 3.50 -16.32
N ARG A 87 9.05 2.24 -16.52
CA ARG A 87 9.04 1.56 -17.81
C ARG A 87 8.05 2.19 -18.80
N MET A 88 6.85 2.56 -18.35
CA MET A 88 5.88 3.30 -19.18
C MET A 88 6.35 4.72 -19.54
N ARG A 89 7.05 5.41 -18.64
CA ARG A 89 7.58 6.76 -18.90
C ARG A 89 8.78 6.77 -19.87
N LEU A 90 9.46 5.63 -20.05
CA LEU A 90 10.60 5.50 -20.99
C LEU A 90 10.17 5.15 -22.42
N MET A 91 8.95 4.65 -22.64
CA MET A 91 8.41 4.39 -23.98
C MET A 91 8.27 5.64 -24.88
N PRO A 92 7.81 6.82 -24.38
CA PRO A 92 7.74 8.01 -25.24
C PRO A 92 9.12 8.61 -25.57
N THR A 93 10.15 8.43 -24.73
CA THR A 93 11.48 8.99 -24.99
C THR A 93 12.23 8.24 -26.09
N ILE A 94 12.08 6.91 -26.16
CA ILE A 94 12.74 6.07 -27.19
C ILE A 94 12.14 6.35 -28.57
N LEU A 95 10.81 6.50 -28.69
CA LEU A 95 10.17 6.85 -29.96
C LEU A 95 10.52 8.27 -30.43
N VAL A 96 10.81 9.19 -29.51
CA VAL A 96 11.26 10.56 -29.85
C VAL A 96 12.75 10.60 -30.23
N SER A 97 13.55 9.60 -29.83
CA SER A 97 14.94 9.47 -30.33
C SER A 97 14.95 8.86 -31.72
N GLU A 98 14.16 7.82 -31.97
CA GLU A 98 14.12 7.16 -33.29
C GLU A 98 13.51 8.05 -34.38
N VAL A 99 12.54 8.90 -34.05
CA VAL A 99 11.93 9.87 -35.00
C VAL A 99 12.83 11.08 -35.28
N LYS A 100 13.91 11.29 -34.52
CA LYS A 100 14.80 12.45 -34.69
C LYS A 100 16.11 12.11 -35.44
N ASP A 101 16.32 10.84 -35.76
CA ASP A 101 17.50 10.36 -36.47
C ASP A 101 17.25 10.13 -37.99
N ASP A 102 16.03 10.42 -38.49
CA ASP A 102 15.67 10.54 -39.92
C ASP A 102 15.49 12.03 -40.33
#